data_AF-A0A9D6V137-F1
#
_entry.id   AF-A0A9D6V137-F1
#
_cell.length_a   1.000
_cell.length_b   1.000
_cell.length_c   1.000
_cell.angle_alpha   90.00
_cell.angle_beta   90.00
_cell.angle_gamma   90.00
#
_symmetry.space_group_name_H-M   'P 1'
#
loop_
_entity.id
_entity.type
_entity.pdbx_description
1 polymer ?
#
loop_
_entity_poly.entity_id
_entity_poly.type
_entity_poly.pdbx_seq_one_letter_code
_entity_poly.pdbx_strand_id
1 'polypeptide(L)'
;MLNCREASQLISESLDKPLTLRQRMSLKAHLLMCRYCTRFQRQMLFLRDIIRRAAHQETGDAGPESSDISLTLEARKRIKDAMKRTSLGE
;
A
#
# COMPACT_ATOMS: atom_id res chain seq x y z
N MET A 1 18.71 14.69 8.20
CA MET A 1 18.23 13.61 9.09
C MET A 1 16.72 13.62 9.04
N LEU A 2 16.06 12.46 8.89
CA LEU A 2 14.61 12.37 8.94
C LEU A 2 14.11 12.72 10.34
N ASN A 3 13.05 13.51 10.42
CA ASN A 3 12.29 13.68 11.67
C ASN A 3 11.21 12.58 11.81
N CYS A 4 10.61 12.47 13.00
CA CYS A 4 9.62 11.43 13.29
C CYS A 4 8.38 11.47 12.38
N ARG A 5 7.98 12.67 11.90
CA ARG A 5 6.83 12.84 11.00
C ARG A 5 7.13 12.34 9.60
N GLU A 6 8.32 12.65 9.08
CA GLU A 6 8.75 12.13 7.78
C GLU A 6 8.98 10.62 7.85
N ALA A 7 9.52 10.12 8.96
CA ALA A 7 9.69 8.68 9.19
C ALA A 7 8.34 7.95 9.23
N SER A 8 7.33 8.50 9.92
CA SER A 8 5.99 7.88 9.94
C SER A 8 5.31 7.89 8.57
N GLN A 9 5.50 8.97 7.79
CA GLN A 9 5.04 9.02 6.39
C GLN A 9 5.71 7.95 5.54
N LEU A 10 7.05 7.82 5.59
CA LEU A 10 7.78 6.79 4.85
C LEU A 10 7.40 5.38 5.28
N ILE A 11 7.11 5.15 6.57
CA ILE A 11 6.61 3.87 7.06
C ILE A 11 5.25 3.55 6.41
N SER A 12 4.31 4.49 6.40
CA SER A 12 3.01 4.30 5.73
C SER A 12 3.19 4.06 4.23
N GLU A 13 3.98 4.90 3.57
CA GLU A 13 4.24 4.82 2.14
C GLU A 13 4.88 3.48 1.74
N SER A 14 5.73 2.92 2.60
CA SER A 14 6.34 1.59 2.40
C SER A 14 5.34 0.43 2.42
N LEU A 15 4.14 0.65 2.96
CA LEU A 15 3.06 -0.34 2.92
C LEU A 15 2.39 -0.32 1.54
N ASP A 16 2.20 0.85 0.95
CA ASP A 16 1.46 0.96 -0.31
C ASP A 16 2.35 0.74 -1.53
N LYS A 17 3.59 1.23 -1.49
CA LYS A 17 4.53 1.14 -2.61
C LYS A 17 5.98 0.91 -2.15
N PRO A 18 6.83 0.34 -3.00
CA PRO A 18 8.24 0.20 -2.69
C PRO A 18 8.89 1.59 -2.56
N LEU A 19 9.59 1.81 -1.44
CA LEU A 19 10.44 2.99 -1.26
C LEU A 19 11.67 2.91 -2.16
N THR A 20 12.17 4.08 -2.57
CA THR A 20 13.50 4.19 -3.21
C THR A 20 14.60 3.74 -2.25
N LEU A 21 15.76 3.33 -2.79
CA LEU A 21 16.90 2.90 -1.97
C LEU A 21 17.31 3.98 -0.96
N ARG A 22 17.35 5.25 -1.37
CA ARG A 22 17.69 6.38 -0.50
C ARG A 22 16.71 6.56 0.65
N GLN A 23 15.40 6.49 0.38
CA GLN A 23 14.36 6.57 1.41
C GLN A 23 14.47 5.40 2.38
N ARG A 24 14.68 4.18 1.87
CA ARG A 24 14.84 2.98 2.69
C ARG A 24 16.05 3.08 3.63
N MET A 25 17.19 3.57 3.14
CA MET A 25 18.39 3.74 3.97
C MET A 25 18.20 4.83 5.02
N SER A 26 17.62 5.96 4.64
CA SER A 26 17.32 7.06 5.57
C SER A 26 16.36 6.60 6.68
N LEU A 27 15.30 5.87 6.31
CA LEU A 27 14.34 5.33 7.27
C LEU A 27 15.00 4.31 8.20
N LYS A 28 15.82 3.38 7.68
CA LYS A 28 16.57 2.43 8.51
C LYS A 28 17.46 3.14 9.54
N ALA A 29 18.20 4.17 9.13
CA ALA A 29 19.01 4.95 10.06
C ALA A 29 18.17 5.59 11.17
N HIS A 30 17.01 6.17 10.84
CA HIS A 30 16.11 6.76 11.84
C HIS A 30 15.55 5.71 12.82
N LEU A 31 15.21 4.51 12.34
CA LEU A 31 14.68 3.43 13.18
C LEU A 31 15.73 2.85 14.16
N LEU A 32 17.01 2.94 13.83
CA LEU A 32 18.09 2.55 14.75
C LEU A 32 18.20 3.50 15.95
N MET A 33 17.87 4.79 15.76
CA MET A 33 17.96 5.81 16.81
C MET A 33 16.63 6.09 17.54
N CYS A 34 15.48 5.87 16.89
CA CYS A 34 14.17 6.24 17.44
C CYS A 34 13.32 5.01 17.76
N ARG A 35 13.25 4.65 19.05
CA ARG A 35 12.45 3.50 19.53
C ARG A 35 10.95 3.65 19.25
N TYR A 36 10.42 4.86 19.23
CA TYR A 36 9.01 5.14 18.97
C TYR A 36 8.64 4.81 17.51
N CYS A 37 9.43 5.28 16.55
CA CYS A 37 9.21 4.97 15.14
C CYS A 37 9.37 3.46 14.86
N THR A 38 10.27 2.77 15.56
CA THR A 38 10.43 1.30 15.46
C THR A 38 9.23 0.56 16.03
N ARG A 39 8.63 1.03 17.12
CA ARG A 39 7.35 0.50 17.63
C ARG A 39 6.21 0.74 16.65
N PHE A 40 6.10 1.96 16.13
CA PHE A 40 5.08 2.33 15.16
C PHE A 40 5.15 1.47 13.88
N GLN A 41 6.35 1.25 13.32
CA GLN A 41 6.54 0.38 12.17
C GLN A 41 6.04 -1.05 12.45
N ARG A 42 6.36 -1.61 13.62
CA ARG A 42 5.89 -2.95 14.00
C ARG A 42 4.36 -3.02 14.11
N GLN A 43 3.73 -2.00 14.70
CA GLN A 43 2.26 -1.93 14.81
C GLN A 43 1.60 -1.88 13.43
N MET A 44 2.14 -1.08 12.51
CA MET A 44 1.64 -1.00 11.14
C MET A 44 1.75 -2.32 10.38
N LEU A 45 2.89 -3.02 10.51
CA LEU A 45 3.06 -4.34 9.91
C LEU A 45 2.13 -5.38 10.52
N PHE A 46 1.93 -5.35 11.84
CA PHE A 46 1.01 -6.23 12.54
C PHE A 46 -0.45 -6.03 12.09
N LEU A 47 -0.90 -4.77 12.02
CA LEU A 47 -2.24 -4.44 11.53
C LEU A 47 -2.45 -4.96 10.10
N ARG A 48 -1.44 -4.79 9.23
CA ARG A 48 -1.51 -5.28 7.86
C ARG A 48 -1.59 -6.80 7.77
N ASP A 49 -0.85 -7.51 8.62
CA ASP A 49 -0.89 -8.97 8.68
C ASP A 49 -2.28 -9.46 9.12
N ILE A 50 -2.88 -8.84 10.16
CA ILE A 50 -4.25 -9.16 10.59
C ILE A 50 -5.25 -8.93 9.47
N ILE A 51 -5.22 -7.77 8.81
CA ILE A 51 -6.16 -7.45 7.73
C ILE A 51 -6.03 -8.47 6.59
N ARG A 52 -4.80 -8.84 6.21
CA ARG A 52 -4.58 -9.87 5.18
C ARG A 52 -5.12 -11.22 5.62
N ARG A 53 -4.87 -11.64 6.86
CA ARG A 53 -5.41 -12.90 7.39
C ARG A 53 -6.93 -12.90 7.39
N ALA A 54 -7.56 -11.82 7.86
CA ALA A 54 -9.02 -11.68 7.85
C ALA A 54 -9.58 -11.79 6.42
N ALA A 55 -8.99 -11.07 5.46
CA ALA A 55 -9.36 -11.17 4.06
C ALA A 55 -9.18 -12.57 3.44
N HIS A 56 -8.29 -13.39 4.00
CA HIS A 56 -8.07 -14.78 3.58
C HIS A 56 -8.90 -15.80 4.38
N GLN A 57 -9.49 -15.42 5.51
CA GLN A 57 -10.20 -16.32 6.43
C GLN A 57 -11.73 -16.29 6.23
N GLU A 58 -12.23 -15.38 5.39
CA GLU A 58 -13.61 -15.36 4.88
C GLU A 58 -13.79 -16.44 3.79
N THR A 59 -13.76 -17.71 4.20
CA THR A 59 -14.46 -18.82 3.53
C THR A 59 -15.41 -19.43 4.54
N GLY A 60 -16.42 -18.65 4.91
CA GLY A 60 -17.43 -19.02 5.89
C GLY A 60 -18.30 -17.81 6.22
N ASP A 61 -19.26 -17.52 5.34
CA ASP A 61 -20.31 -16.51 5.43
C ASP A 61 -20.00 -15.10 4.83
N ALA A 62 -20.53 -14.90 3.62
CA ALA A 62 -20.85 -13.64 2.92
C ALA A 62 -19.96 -12.39 3.08
N GLY A 63 -18.86 -12.32 2.31
CA GLY A 63 -18.14 -11.10 1.92
C GLY A 63 -17.61 -11.24 0.50
N PRO A 64 -17.65 -10.21 -0.38
CA PRO A 64 -17.37 -10.37 -1.80
C PRO A 64 -15.89 -10.69 -2.00
N GLU A 65 -15.69 -11.78 -2.72
CA GLU A 65 -14.44 -12.45 -2.98
C GLU A 65 -13.41 -11.49 -3.58
N SER A 66 -12.20 -11.48 -3.01
CA SER A 66 -10.99 -11.06 -3.72
C SER A 66 -10.48 -12.19 -4.63
N SER A 67 -11.39 -12.85 -5.34
CA SER A 67 -11.10 -13.59 -6.56
C SER A 67 -11.15 -12.60 -7.71
N ASP A 68 -9.99 -12.21 -8.23
CA ASP A 68 -9.85 -11.42 -9.45
C ASP A 68 -10.94 -10.34 -9.62
N ILE A 69 -10.80 -9.20 -8.92
CA ILE A 69 -11.59 -7.99 -9.24
C ILE A 69 -11.09 -7.46 -10.59
N SER A 70 -11.34 -8.25 -11.62
CA SER A 70 -11.15 -7.92 -13.01
C SER A 70 -12.33 -7.08 -13.39
N LEU A 71 -12.03 -5.90 -13.95
CA LEU A 71 -13.05 -5.10 -14.62
C LEU A 71 -13.85 -6.01 -15.55
N THR A 72 -15.17 -5.90 -15.51
CA THR A 72 -16.03 -6.50 -16.54
C THR A 72 -15.49 -6.08 -17.91
N LEU A 73 -15.66 -6.93 -18.92
CA LEU A 73 -15.16 -6.64 -20.27
C LEU A 73 -15.63 -5.25 -20.75
N GLU A 74 -16.85 -4.86 -20.37
CA GLU A 74 -17.41 -3.53 -20.64
C GLU A 74 -16.70 -2.41 -19.87
N ALA A 75 -16.50 -2.55 -18.55
CA ALA A 75 -15.78 -1.56 -17.75
C ALA A 75 -14.33 -1.39 -18.23
N ARG A 76 -13.68 -2.51 -18.58
CA ARG A 76 -12.32 -2.52 -19.17
C ARG A 76 -12.29 -1.79 -20.52
N LYS A 77 -13.28 -2.01 -21.38
CA LYS A 77 -13.40 -1.34 -22.68
C LYS A 77 -13.61 0.17 -22.52
N ARG A 78 -14.53 0.59 -21.65
CA ARG A 78 -14.80 2.01 -21.34
C ARG A 78 -13.56 2.75 -20.85
N ILE A 79 -12.79 2.15 -19.95
CA ILE A 79 -11.55 2.72 -19.42
C ILE A 79 -10.48 2.83 -20.52
N LYS A 80 -10.33 1.78 -21.36
CA LYS A 80 -9.40 1.80 -22.49
C LYS A 80 -9.72 2.90 -23.51
N ASP A 81 -11.00 3.09 -23.82
CA ASP A 81 -11.45 4.12 -24.76
C ASP A 81 -11.32 5.55 -24.17
N ALA A 82 -11.50 5.70 -22.85
CA ALA A 82 -11.22 6.96 -22.16
C ALA A 82 -9.71 7.31 -22.20
N MET A 83 -8.83 6.36 -21.88
CA MET A 83 -7.37 6.57 -21.94
C MET A 83 -6.88 6.95 -23.33
N LYS A 84 -7.42 6.31 -24.38
CA LYS A 84 -7.08 6.62 -25.78
C LYS A 84 -7.48 8.05 -26.17
N ARG A 85 -8.66 8.50 -25.76
CA ARG A 85 -9.15 9.87 -26.01
C ARG A 85 -8.28 10.91 -25.32
N THR A 86 -7.79 10.64 -24.11
CA THR A 86 -6.87 11.52 -23.39
C THR A 86 -5.46 11.52 -23.99
N SER A 87 -5.04 10.43 -24.66
CA SER A 87 -3.73 10.34 -25.32
C SER A 87 -3.68 10.84 -26.77
N LEU A 88 -4.83 11.09 -27.41
CA LEU A 88 -4.93 11.54 -28.81
C LEU A 88 -5.55 12.95 -28.95
N GLY A 89 -5.72 13.70 -27.86
CA GLY A 89 -6.29 15.04 -27.87
C GLY A 89 -5.40 16.04 -27.15
N GLU A 90 -4.92 17.02 -27.92
CA GLU A 90 -4.68 18.40 -27.50
C GLU A 90 -5.85 18.97 -26.68
#